data_AF-A0A0G2IXE8-F1
#
_entry.id   AF-A0A0G2IXE8-F1
#
_cell.length_a   1.000
_cell.length_b   1.000
_cell.length_c   1.000
_cell.angle_alpha   90.00
_cell.angle_beta   90.00
_cell.angle_gamma   90.00
#
_symmetry.space_group_name_H-M   'P 1'
#
loop_
_entity.id
_entity.type
_entity.pdbx_description
1 polymer ?
#
loop_
_entity_poly.entity_id
_entity_poly.type
_entity_poly.pdbx_seq_one_letter_code
_entity_poly.pdbx_strand_id
1 'polypeptide(L)'
;METIKEAELAKILQRAKNELIELLTGAIANTSQIGIARERADIMDEQWTTSRAQIVGTYGGMAVSWEHKIKKMSQWFENATTAATEKVAYEKTSYDRLNSHQNKAAEHYAFANTWARSQNEFFVWYKNEYTGVTSIWEANPLTPRLTAAIRDEFQAWFQQQVVTKNLVDQSSAAAMNDFLNGRPDMIVLLNLIPRLPKTKMQSQGTIDRPAAVAAIELTLSLVPFLGNVIALYEVWAGRDLFGYELSSVEQAILATSILLPVAGRMVKGGRALYTEARLVKLYGKDAASWGKVMNAAARASEEQAAIRSIEAGEEALVTLGRVEGNIAQEAAAAVKAIILSPGTPPRVVAPETKVLWETLCKKYPIMGKLDEIALDRVLRKGPNTNHIKGQLLEELAESHIIPMLRERHAGFALGVKVPKTKTLEFIPGYSIMDTSGRQITDGVLGYTDKQVFNILAIFEAKSGRKGARELTTTTSRVSKMSQDDLLEVKAAAKEFWLNARGIARRNTQPFSKTVADFEKQLLKTKDTGQLQRDLERLSRNAGKPLTKIYIGEVETAVRISPSNTKFFGIFPKGIRTGLVDIEAKAAGFKFEAFAVPMHRKELEAVAKELVPHAKQMVTKAP
;
A
#
# COMPACT_ATOMS: atom_id res chain seq x y z
N MET A 1 45.57 11.11 -24.07
CA MET A 1 44.55 10.05 -23.90
C MET A 1 44.39 9.80 -22.43
N GLU A 2 43.15 9.83 -21.96
CA GLU A 2 42.79 9.57 -20.57
C GLU A 2 42.44 8.10 -20.37
N THR A 3 42.71 7.53 -19.20
CA THR A 3 42.28 6.17 -18.85
C THR A 3 41.20 6.22 -17.78
N ILE A 4 40.11 5.48 -17.99
CA ILE A 4 39.05 5.25 -17.00
C ILE A 4 39.39 3.97 -16.24
N LYS A 5 39.73 4.11 -14.97
CA LYS A 5 40.10 2.98 -14.10
C LYS A 5 38.87 2.40 -13.41
N GLU A 6 38.93 1.13 -13.02
CA GLU A 6 37.88 0.45 -12.25
C GLU A 6 37.49 1.24 -10.98
N ALA A 7 38.49 1.78 -10.28
CA ALA A 7 38.26 2.61 -9.09
C ALA A 7 37.45 3.89 -9.37
N GLU A 8 37.48 4.43 -10.59
CA GLU A 8 36.68 5.59 -10.97
C GLU A 8 35.21 5.19 -11.22
N LEU A 9 34.97 4.03 -11.84
CA LEU A 9 33.62 3.48 -11.99
C LEU A 9 33.00 3.12 -10.62
N ALA A 10 33.79 2.56 -9.70
CA ALA A 10 33.35 2.32 -8.32
C ALA A 10 32.91 3.62 -7.61
N LYS A 11 33.57 4.77 -7.89
CA LYS A 11 33.13 6.08 -7.38
C LYS A 11 31.79 6.52 -7.97
N ILE A 12 31.47 6.17 -9.22
CA ILE A 12 30.17 6.47 -9.84
C ILE A 12 29.04 5.65 -9.18
N LEU A 13 29.27 4.37 -8.88
CA LEU A 13 28.35 3.57 -8.08
C LEU A 13 28.16 4.17 -6.68
N GLN A 14 29.26 4.55 -6.02
CA GLN A 14 29.18 5.19 -4.70
C GLN A 14 28.43 6.53 -4.75
N ARG A 15 28.58 7.31 -5.83
CA ARG A 15 27.81 8.53 -6.07
C ARG A 15 26.30 8.23 -6.15
N ALA A 16 25.88 7.20 -6.87
CA ALA A 16 24.47 6.80 -6.94
C ALA A 16 23.90 6.43 -5.56
N LYS A 17 24.68 5.70 -4.75
CA LYS A 17 24.33 5.36 -3.36
C LYS A 17 24.24 6.60 -2.46
N ASN A 18 25.18 7.53 -2.59
CA ASN A 18 25.18 8.77 -1.82
C ASN A 18 23.98 9.66 -2.17
N GLU A 19 23.62 9.76 -3.46
CA GLU A 19 22.44 10.52 -3.88
C GLU A 19 21.15 9.93 -3.30
N LEU A 20 21.01 8.60 -3.26
CA LEU A 20 19.89 7.96 -2.56
C LEU A 20 19.87 8.34 -1.07
N ILE A 21 21.01 8.27 -0.37
CA ILE A 21 21.11 8.66 1.04
C ILE A 21 20.71 10.13 1.24
N GLU A 22 21.17 11.02 0.36
CA GLU A 22 20.81 12.44 0.39
C GLU A 22 19.32 12.66 0.20
N LEU A 23 18.65 11.93 -0.69
CA LEU A 23 17.21 12.02 -0.90
C LEU A 23 16.44 11.52 0.34
N LEU A 24 16.84 10.38 0.92
CA LEU A 24 16.20 9.81 2.13
C LEU A 24 16.40 10.71 3.37
N THR A 25 17.55 11.37 3.48
CA THR A 25 17.90 12.20 4.65
C THR A 25 17.60 13.69 4.45
N GLY A 26 17.30 14.10 3.21
CA GLY A 26 16.94 15.47 2.85
C GLY A 26 15.50 15.83 3.16
N ALA A 27 14.60 14.84 3.18
CA ALA A 27 13.17 14.91 3.50
C ALA A 27 12.33 15.87 2.63
N ILE A 28 12.83 16.23 1.44
CA ILE A 28 12.16 17.14 0.49
C ILE A 28 11.83 16.42 -0.83
N ALA A 29 12.50 15.30 -1.11
CA ALA A 29 12.29 14.52 -2.32
C ALA A 29 10.90 13.85 -2.32
N ASN A 30 10.26 13.81 -3.48
CA ASN A 30 9.03 13.05 -3.65
C ASN A 30 9.31 11.54 -3.76
N THR A 31 8.28 10.72 -3.58
CA THR A 31 8.39 9.26 -3.55
C THR A 31 8.99 8.70 -4.85
N SER A 32 8.62 9.25 -6.00
CA SER A 32 9.14 8.84 -7.31
C SER A 32 10.64 9.08 -7.45
N GLN A 33 11.14 10.25 -7.05
CA GLN A 33 12.58 10.57 -7.07
C GLN A 33 13.38 9.60 -6.20
N ILE A 34 12.90 9.30 -4.99
CA ILE A 34 13.54 8.32 -4.10
C ILE A 34 13.52 6.93 -4.75
N GLY A 35 12.38 6.54 -5.34
CA GLY A 35 12.24 5.26 -6.04
C GLY A 35 13.20 5.11 -7.21
N ILE A 36 13.32 6.12 -8.08
CA ILE A 36 14.24 6.12 -9.23
C ILE A 36 15.69 6.05 -8.76
N ALA A 37 16.07 6.89 -7.78
CA ALA A 37 17.43 6.88 -7.26
C ALA A 37 17.80 5.52 -6.63
N ARG A 38 16.83 4.87 -5.97
CA ARG A 38 17.03 3.53 -5.42
C ARG A 38 17.22 2.49 -6.50
N GLU A 39 16.27 2.39 -7.42
CA GLU A 39 16.33 1.39 -8.48
C GLU A 39 17.58 1.56 -9.35
N ARG A 40 18.04 2.80 -9.56
CA ARG A 40 19.33 3.07 -10.20
C ARG A 40 20.49 2.49 -9.40
N ALA A 41 20.55 2.78 -8.10
CA ALA A 41 21.61 2.27 -7.23
C ALA A 41 21.61 0.74 -7.19
N ASP A 42 20.44 0.11 -7.11
CA ASP A 42 20.28 -1.35 -7.09
C ASP A 42 20.69 -1.98 -8.43
N ILE A 43 20.25 -1.43 -9.57
CA ILE A 43 20.67 -1.89 -10.92
C ILE A 43 22.19 -1.80 -11.08
N MET A 44 22.79 -0.68 -10.68
CA MET A 44 24.23 -0.50 -10.79
C MET A 44 24.99 -1.45 -9.85
N ASP A 45 24.49 -1.69 -8.63
CA ASP A 45 25.11 -2.63 -7.69
C ASP A 45 25.02 -4.08 -8.19
N GLU A 46 23.88 -4.48 -8.73
CA GLU A 46 23.68 -5.79 -9.36
C GLU A 46 24.62 -5.99 -10.56
N GLN A 47 24.71 -5.00 -11.45
CA GLN A 47 25.64 -5.04 -12.58
C GLN A 47 27.10 -5.11 -12.14
N TRP A 48 27.46 -4.36 -11.09
CA TRP A 48 28.82 -4.34 -10.54
C TRP A 48 29.22 -5.63 -9.83
N THR A 49 28.24 -6.33 -9.23
CA THR A 49 28.46 -7.59 -8.52
C THR A 49 28.44 -8.80 -9.44
N THR A 50 27.53 -8.83 -10.42
CA THR A 50 27.36 -9.98 -11.33
C THR A 50 28.17 -9.89 -12.61
N SER A 51 28.39 -8.67 -13.14
CA SER A 51 28.89 -8.43 -14.50
C SER A 51 30.03 -7.41 -14.55
N ARG A 52 30.87 -7.39 -13.51
CA ARG A 52 31.91 -6.36 -13.33
C ARG A 52 32.84 -6.19 -14.54
N ALA A 53 33.36 -7.30 -15.08
CA ALA A 53 34.28 -7.26 -16.22
C ALA A 53 33.63 -6.62 -17.45
N GLN A 54 32.33 -6.87 -17.68
CA GLN A 54 31.57 -6.25 -18.77
C GLN A 54 31.39 -4.74 -18.56
N ILE A 55 31.11 -4.31 -17.32
CA ILE A 55 31.01 -2.89 -16.99
C ILE A 55 32.35 -2.19 -17.22
N VAL A 56 33.46 -2.77 -16.76
CA VAL A 56 34.81 -2.22 -16.97
C VAL A 56 35.17 -2.21 -18.46
N GLY A 57 34.84 -3.25 -19.22
CA GLY A 57 35.08 -3.30 -20.67
C GLY A 57 34.24 -2.28 -21.45
N THR A 58 32.99 -2.06 -21.05
CA THR A 58 32.05 -1.17 -21.75
C THR A 58 32.30 0.30 -21.42
N TYR A 59 32.42 0.64 -20.14
CA TYR A 59 32.49 2.02 -19.65
C TYR A 59 33.90 2.45 -19.24
N GLY A 60 34.85 1.52 -19.09
CA GLY A 60 36.26 1.78 -18.78
C GLY A 60 37.15 1.97 -20.01
N GLY A 61 38.47 1.88 -19.79
CA GLY A 61 39.47 1.89 -20.87
C GLY A 61 39.90 3.30 -21.30
N MET A 62 40.37 3.44 -22.55
CA MET A 62 40.93 4.69 -23.07
C MET A 62 39.84 5.66 -23.54
N ALA A 63 40.00 6.93 -23.21
CA ALA A 63 39.20 8.05 -23.67
C ALA A 63 40.09 9.08 -24.39
N VAL A 64 39.57 9.65 -25.47
CA VAL A 64 40.34 10.52 -26.37
C VAL A 64 40.61 11.89 -25.73
N SER A 65 39.71 12.34 -24.85
CA SER A 65 39.83 13.59 -24.07
C SER A 65 39.22 13.42 -22.67
N TRP A 66 39.40 14.44 -21.82
CA TRP A 66 38.76 14.53 -20.50
C TRP A 66 37.22 14.58 -20.58
N GLU A 67 36.66 15.32 -21.53
CA GLU A 67 35.21 15.40 -21.75
C GLU A 67 34.65 14.03 -22.17
N HIS A 68 35.37 13.32 -23.04
CA HIS A 68 34.99 11.97 -23.43
C HIS A 68 35.07 11.01 -22.23
N LYS A 69 36.09 11.13 -21.38
CA LYS A 69 36.21 10.37 -20.14
C LYS A 69 34.99 10.56 -19.24
N ILE A 70 34.62 11.82 -18.97
CA ILE A 70 33.45 12.16 -18.16
C ILE A 70 32.17 11.61 -18.80
N LYS A 71 31.96 11.85 -20.10
CA LYS A 71 30.77 11.38 -20.83
C LYS A 71 30.62 9.86 -20.73
N LYS A 72 31.69 9.11 -20.95
CA LYS A 72 31.68 7.64 -20.91
C LYS A 72 31.39 7.09 -19.51
N MET A 73 31.96 7.70 -18.46
CA MET A 73 31.65 7.34 -17.08
C MET A 73 30.19 7.66 -16.72
N SER A 74 29.67 8.80 -17.17
CA SER A 74 28.28 9.20 -16.93
C SER A 74 27.28 8.33 -17.68
N GLN A 75 27.62 7.76 -18.85
CA GLN A 75 26.73 6.88 -19.61
C GLN A 75 26.22 5.68 -18.80
N TRP A 76 27.06 5.08 -17.94
CA TRP A 76 26.59 3.98 -17.08
C TRP A 76 25.51 4.45 -16.11
N PHE A 77 25.73 5.61 -15.48
CA PHE A 77 24.78 6.23 -14.57
C PHE A 77 23.48 6.63 -15.28
N GLU A 78 23.57 7.22 -16.47
CA GLU A 78 22.41 7.61 -17.28
C GLU A 78 21.61 6.38 -17.73
N ASN A 79 22.26 5.33 -18.25
CA ASN A 79 21.59 4.10 -18.66
C ASN A 79 20.86 3.45 -17.49
N ALA A 80 21.48 3.39 -16.31
CA ALA A 80 20.83 2.90 -15.10
C ALA A 80 19.68 3.81 -14.63
N THR A 81 19.82 5.14 -14.80
CA THR A 81 18.75 6.11 -14.51
C THR A 81 17.55 5.91 -15.44
N THR A 82 17.78 5.70 -16.73
CA THR A 82 16.74 5.40 -17.72
C THR A 82 16.01 4.11 -17.37
N ALA A 83 16.75 3.02 -17.12
CA ALA A 83 16.16 1.74 -16.73
C ALA A 83 15.38 1.82 -15.41
N ALA A 84 15.89 2.56 -14.42
CA ALA A 84 15.21 2.82 -13.16
C ALA A 84 13.94 3.65 -13.35
N THR A 85 14.01 4.68 -14.19
CA THR A 85 12.85 5.52 -14.55
C THR A 85 11.81 4.69 -15.26
N GLU A 86 12.19 3.86 -16.22
CA GLU A 86 11.28 2.93 -16.88
C GLU A 86 10.62 1.99 -15.88
N LYS A 87 11.39 1.40 -14.96
CA LYS A 87 10.87 0.45 -13.96
C LYS A 87 9.96 1.11 -12.92
N VAL A 88 10.35 2.27 -12.40
CA VAL A 88 9.62 3.01 -11.36
C VAL A 88 8.45 3.74 -11.97
N ALA A 89 8.69 4.59 -12.98
CA ALA A 89 7.69 5.36 -13.70
C ALA A 89 6.95 4.53 -14.78
N TYR A 90 7.00 3.20 -14.72
CA TYR A 90 6.06 2.34 -15.43
C TYR A 90 4.66 2.50 -14.83
N GLU A 91 4.07 3.67 -15.02
CA GLU A 91 2.67 3.95 -14.79
C GLU A 91 1.88 3.32 -15.95
N LYS A 92 1.02 2.36 -15.62
CA LYS A 92 -0.17 2.09 -16.43
C LYS A 92 -1.19 3.26 -16.37
N THR A 93 -0.83 4.38 -15.72
CA THR A 93 -1.74 5.40 -15.18
C THR A 93 -1.44 6.84 -15.58
N SER A 94 -0.34 7.13 -16.30
CA SER A 94 -0.27 8.41 -16.99
C SER A 94 -1.38 8.38 -18.03
N TYR A 95 -2.34 9.30 -17.91
CA TYR A 95 -3.49 9.37 -18.81
C TYR A 95 -3.03 9.30 -20.27
N ASP A 96 -1.91 9.95 -20.60
CA ASP A 96 -1.32 9.96 -21.93
C ASP A 96 -0.78 8.59 -22.38
N ARG A 97 -0.15 7.80 -21.51
CA ARG A 97 0.34 6.45 -21.85
C ARG A 97 -0.76 5.40 -21.82
N LEU A 98 -1.72 5.50 -20.89
CA LEU A 98 -2.92 4.66 -20.91
C LEU A 98 -3.72 4.93 -22.18
N ASN A 99 -3.91 6.20 -22.53
CA ASN A 99 -4.53 6.59 -23.79
C ASN A 99 -3.71 6.10 -24.96
N SER A 100 -2.38 6.23 -24.96
CA SER A 100 -1.54 5.71 -26.05
C SER A 100 -1.69 4.20 -26.20
N HIS A 101 -1.71 3.44 -25.09
CA HIS A 101 -1.93 2.00 -25.11
C HIS A 101 -3.36 1.62 -25.52
N GLN A 102 -4.38 2.35 -25.07
CA GLN A 102 -5.78 2.14 -25.44
C GLN A 102 -6.02 2.48 -26.91
N ASN A 103 -5.47 3.59 -27.39
CA ASN A 103 -5.45 3.97 -28.79
C ASN A 103 -4.78 2.89 -29.63
N LYS A 104 -3.65 2.35 -29.13
CA LYS A 104 -2.94 1.27 -29.82
C LYS A 104 -3.70 -0.05 -29.80
N ALA A 105 -4.32 -0.40 -28.68
CA ALA A 105 -5.20 -1.56 -28.56
C ALA A 105 -6.40 -1.44 -29.52
N ALA A 106 -6.96 -0.24 -29.67
CA ALA A 106 -8.04 0.04 -30.62
C ALA A 106 -7.55 -0.07 -32.07
N GLU A 107 -6.36 0.43 -32.39
CA GLU A 107 -5.73 0.29 -33.70
C GLU A 107 -5.50 -1.19 -34.08
N HIS A 108 -4.96 -1.98 -33.15
CA HIS A 108 -4.74 -3.41 -33.35
C HIS A 108 -6.04 -4.19 -33.48
N TYR A 109 -7.04 -3.87 -32.65
CA TYR A 109 -8.37 -4.47 -32.76
C TYR A 109 -9.03 -4.13 -34.09
N ALA A 110 -8.97 -2.87 -34.55
CA ALA A 110 -9.50 -2.44 -35.83
C ALA A 110 -8.81 -3.17 -37.00
N PHE A 111 -7.49 -3.33 -36.93
CA PHE A 111 -6.73 -4.12 -37.91
C PHE A 111 -7.19 -5.58 -37.94
N ALA A 112 -7.23 -6.25 -36.78
CA ALA A 112 -7.62 -7.65 -36.69
C ALA A 112 -9.09 -7.87 -37.09
N ASN A 113 -9.97 -6.92 -36.79
CA ASN A 113 -11.37 -6.98 -37.20
C ASN A 113 -11.55 -6.75 -38.70
N THR A 114 -10.82 -5.82 -39.31
CA THR A 114 -10.80 -5.62 -40.77
C THR A 114 -10.26 -6.88 -41.47
N TRP A 115 -9.18 -7.45 -40.94
CA TRP A 115 -8.65 -8.73 -41.41
C TRP A 115 -9.71 -9.84 -41.30
N ALA A 116 -10.35 -10.03 -40.14
CA ALA A 116 -11.38 -11.04 -39.95
C ALA A 116 -12.57 -10.86 -40.91
N ARG A 117 -13.03 -9.62 -41.13
CA ARG A 117 -14.09 -9.30 -42.10
C ARG A 117 -13.71 -9.64 -43.53
N SER A 118 -12.48 -9.33 -43.93
CA SER A 118 -11.98 -9.68 -45.28
C SER A 118 -12.02 -11.19 -45.56
N GLN A 119 -11.97 -12.02 -44.51
CA GLN A 119 -12.10 -13.48 -44.62
C GLN A 119 -13.56 -13.96 -44.62
N ASN A 120 -14.49 -13.13 -44.12
CA ASN A 120 -15.91 -13.45 -44.01
C ASN A 120 -16.73 -12.97 -45.21
N GLU A 121 -16.29 -11.92 -45.90
CA GLU A 121 -16.96 -11.34 -47.07
C GLU A 121 -16.65 -12.14 -48.34
N PHE A 122 -17.23 -13.33 -48.46
CA PHE A 122 -17.34 -14.03 -49.74
C PHE A 122 -18.82 -14.32 -50.01
N PHE A 123 -19.45 -13.49 -50.85
CA PHE A 123 -20.84 -13.63 -51.27
C PHE A 123 -20.92 -13.78 -52.79
N VAL A 124 -21.52 -14.87 -53.26
CA VAL A 124 -21.98 -14.99 -54.65
C VAL A 124 -23.49 -15.22 -54.62
N TRP A 125 -24.25 -14.26 -55.15
CA TRP A 125 -25.71 -14.30 -55.20
C TRP A 125 -26.18 -14.60 -56.64
N TYR A 126 -27.08 -15.57 -56.79
CA TYR A 126 -27.90 -15.78 -57.98
C TYR A 126 -29.38 -15.91 -57.61
N LYS A 127 -30.28 -15.08 -58.17
CA LYS A 127 -31.73 -15.13 -57.91
C LYS A 127 -32.48 -15.65 -59.13
N ASN A 128 -33.29 -16.68 -58.91
CA ASN A 128 -34.22 -17.16 -59.92
C ASN A 128 -35.51 -16.35 -59.80
N GLU A 129 -35.74 -15.46 -60.77
CA GLU A 129 -36.86 -14.51 -60.76
C GLU A 129 -38.23 -15.19 -60.86
N TYR A 130 -38.30 -16.42 -61.36
CA TYR A 130 -39.55 -17.15 -61.56
C TYR A 130 -40.02 -17.92 -60.33
N THR A 131 -39.14 -18.23 -59.40
CA THR A 131 -39.48 -19.00 -58.19
C THR A 131 -39.36 -18.19 -56.90
N GLY A 132 -38.79 -16.99 -56.95
CA GLY A 132 -38.47 -16.21 -55.75
C GLY A 132 -37.29 -16.78 -54.94
N VAL A 133 -36.66 -17.86 -55.43
CA VAL A 133 -35.56 -18.53 -54.74
C VAL A 133 -34.24 -17.81 -54.99
N THR A 134 -33.67 -17.27 -53.92
CA THR A 134 -32.33 -16.68 -53.96
C THR A 134 -31.32 -17.71 -53.49
N SER A 135 -30.35 -18.07 -54.35
CA SER A 135 -29.23 -18.93 -54.00
C SER A 135 -28.03 -18.07 -53.56
N ILE A 136 -27.61 -18.22 -52.31
CA ILE A 136 -26.49 -17.49 -51.72
C ILE A 136 -25.41 -18.51 -51.36
N TRP A 137 -24.20 -18.29 -51.89
CA TRP A 137 -23.01 -19.00 -51.45
C TRP A 137 -22.32 -18.16 -50.40
N GLU A 138 -22.29 -18.67 -49.18
CA GLU A 138 -21.72 -18.00 -48.02
C GLU A 138 -20.44 -18.71 -47.56
N ALA A 139 -19.55 -17.96 -46.93
CA ALA A 139 -18.46 -18.53 -46.16
C ALA A 139 -19.03 -19.57 -45.18
N ASN A 140 -18.30 -20.66 -44.95
CA ASN A 140 -18.72 -21.68 -43.99
C ASN A 140 -19.06 -21.00 -42.65
N PRO A 141 -20.16 -21.36 -41.96
CA PRO A 141 -20.57 -20.71 -40.70
C PRO A 141 -19.53 -20.84 -39.57
N LEU A 142 -18.54 -21.71 -39.72
CA LEU A 142 -17.37 -21.79 -38.83
C LEU A 142 -16.33 -20.70 -39.11
N THR A 143 -16.29 -20.14 -40.32
CA THR A 143 -15.31 -19.10 -40.70
C THR A 143 -15.39 -17.86 -39.81
N PRO A 144 -16.57 -17.27 -39.55
CA PRO A 144 -16.67 -16.15 -38.61
C PRO A 144 -16.28 -16.54 -37.18
N ARG A 145 -16.52 -17.80 -36.77
CA ARG A 145 -16.14 -18.29 -35.44
C ARG A 145 -14.63 -18.43 -35.31
N LEU A 146 -13.95 -18.95 -36.34
CA LEU A 146 -12.50 -19.13 -36.35
C LEU A 146 -11.76 -17.79 -36.48
N THR A 147 -12.23 -16.88 -37.33
CA THR A 147 -11.63 -15.54 -37.48
C THR A 147 -11.85 -14.70 -36.22
N ALA A 148 -13.01 -14.82 -35.57
CA ALA A 148 -13.26 -14.22 -34.26
C ALA A 148 -12.32 -14.80 -33.18
N ALA A 149 -12.14 -16.13 -33.13
CA ALA A 149 -11.21 -16.76 -32.19
C ALA A 149 -9.76 -16.24 -32.37
N ILE A 150 -9.26 -16.15 -33.60
CA ILE A 150 -7.92 -15.62 -33.89
C ILE A 150 -7.82 -14.14 -33.50
N ARG A 151 -8.84 -13.33 -33.80
CA ARG A 151 -8.89 -11.91 -33.40
C ARG A 151 -8.89 -11.75 -31.88
N ASP A 152 -9.69 -12.53 -31.17
CA ASP A 152 -9.87 -12.43 -29.72
C ASP A 152 -8.60 -12.91 -29.00
N GLU A 153 -7.96 -13.97 -29.49
CA GLU A 153 -6.66 -14.43 -29.00
C GLU A 153 -5.53 -13.43 -29.28
N PHE A 154 -5.53 -12.78 -30.46
CA PHE A 154 -4.59 -11.70 -30.75
C PHE A 154 -4.78 -10.51 -29.80
N GLN A 155 -6.03 -10.14 -29.53
CA GLN A 155 -6.34 -9.05 -28.58
C GLN A 155 -5.94 -9.42 -27.14
N ALA A 156 -6.23 -10.65 -26.71
CA ALA A 156 -5.83 -11.15 -25.41
C ALA A 156 -4.30 -11.20 -25.26
N TRP A 157 -3.60 -11.65 -26.31
CA TRP A 157 -2.15 -11.64 -26.37
C TRP A 157 -1.58 -10.22 -26.24
N PHE A 158 -2.14 -9.24 -26.98
CA PHE A 158 -1.70 -7.84 -26.92
C PHE A 158 -1.91 -7.24 -25.52
N GLN A 159 -3.06 -7.48 -24.89
CA GLN A 159 -3.37 -7.01 -23.53
C GLN A 159 -2.43 -7.60 -22.46
N GLN A 160 -1.81 -8.74 -22.73
CA GLN A 160 -0.83 -9.37 -21.85
C GLN A 160 0.60 -8.85 -22.08
N GLN A 161 0.87 -8.15 -23.18
CA GLN A 161 2.20 -7.61 -23.46
C GLN A 161 2.57 -6.47 -22.50
N VAL A 162 3.87 -6.36 -22.24
CA VAL A 162 4.41 -5.25 -21.47
C VAL A 162 4.42 -4.00 -22.35
N VAL A 163 3.79 -2.92 -21.89
CA VAL A 163 3.62 -1.64 -22.59
C VAL A 163 4.96 -0.90 -22.69
N THR A 164 5.82 -1.35 -23.59
CA THR A 164 7.09 -0.69 -23.89
C THR A 164 6.88 0.38 -24.97
N LYS A 165 7.82 1.33 -25.07
CA LYS A 165 7.83 2.27 -26.21
C LYS A 165 7.84 1.53 -27.55
N ASN A 166 8.62 0.47 -27.64
CA ASN A 166 8.67 -0.39 -28.83
C ASN A 166 7.30 -0.99 -29.16
N LEU A 167 6.53 -1.45 -28.17
CA LEU A 167 5.18 -1.99 -28.38
C LEU A 167 4.21 -0.89 -28.88
N VAL A 168 4.29 0.32 -28.32
CA VAL A 168 3.42 1.45 -28.73
C VAL A 168 3.77 1.93 -30.15
N ASP A 169 5.04 1.91 -30.51
CA ASP A 169 5.54 2.32 -31.83
C ASP A 169 5.40 1.19 -32.88
N GLN A 170 5.06 -0.05 -32.47
CA GLN A 170 4.95 -1.21 -33.36
C GLN A 170 3.72 -1.10 -34.29
N SER A 171 3.86 -1.53 -35.55
CA SER A 171 2.72 -1.60 -36.46
C SER A 171 1.80 -2.80 -36.16
N SER A 172 0.51 -2.68 -36.43
CA SER A 172 -0.46 -3.78 -36.23
C SER A 172 -0.11 -5.06 -36.99
N ALA A 173 0.46 -4.94 -38.19
CA ALA A 173 0.92 -6.08 -38.98
C ALA A 173 2.13 -6.78 -38.34
N ALA A 174 3.09 -6.01 -37.81
CA ALA A 174 4.23 -6.56 -37.09
C ALA A 174 3.79 -7.25 -35.79
N ALA A 175 2.85 -6.65 -35.05
CA ALA A 175 2.29 -7.24 -33.85
C ALA A 175 1.54 -8.56 -34.14
N MET A 176 0.75 -8.61 -35.21
CA MET A 176 0.07 -9.85 -35.65
C MET A 176 1.07 -10.94 -36.06
N ASN A 177 2.15 -10.57 -36.73
CA ASN A 177 3.22 -11.49 -37.08
C ASN A 177 3.91 -12.06 -35.84
N ASP A 178 4.24 -11.22 -34.85
CA ASP A 178 4.83 -11.67 -33.58
C ASP A 178 3.90 -12.59 -32.80
N PHE A 179 2.61 -12.27 -32.78
CA PHE A 179 1.56 -13.14 -32.21
C PHE A 179 1.53 -14.51 -32.89
N LEU A 180 1.47 -14.57 -34.22
CA LEU A 180 1.41 -15.83 -34.96
C LEU A 180 2.69 -16.65 -34.77
N ASN A 181 3.86 -16.00 -34.75
CA ASN A 181 5.14 -16.66 -34.47
C ASN A 181 5.17 -17.28 -33.06
N GLY A 182 4.53 -16.63 -32.09
CA GLY A 182 4.40 -17.14 -30.71
C GLY A 182 3.26 -18.14 -30.51
N ARG A 183 2.34 -18.31 -31.48
CA ARG A 183 1.13 -19.14 -31.38
C ARG A 183 0.96 -20.06 -32.60
N PRO A 184 1.72 -21.17 -32.67
CA PRO A 184 1.63 -22.14 -33.78
C PRO A 184 0.21 -22.74 -33.93
N ASP A 185 -0.54 -22.84 -32.84
CA ASP A 185 -1.94 -23.25 -32.82
C ASP A 185 -2.84 -22.32 -33.64
N MET A 186 -2.59 -21.00 -33.59
CA MET A 186 -3.34 -20.00 -34.35
C MET A 186 -3.01 -20.04 -35.84
N ILE A 187 -1.78 -20.38 -36.20
CA ILE A 187 -1.40 -20.63 -37.61
C ILE A 187 -2.18 -21.83 -38.18
N VAL A 188 -2.42 -22.87 -37.40
CA VAL A 188 -3.24 -24.02 -37.83
C VAL A 188 -4.67 -23.58 -38.09
N LEU A 189 -5.27 -22.77 -37.22
CA LEU A 189 -6.62 -22.23 -37.42
C LEU A 189 -6.70 -21.31 -38.64
N LEU A 190 -5.69 -20.46 -38.84
CA LEU A 190 -5.58 -19.57 -39.99
C LEU A 190 -5.59 -20.36 -41.31
N ASN A 191 -4.85 -21.46 -41.37
CA ASN A 191 -4.78 -22.34 -42.53
C ASN A 191 -6.04 -23.20 -42.75
N LEU A 192 -6.86 -23.39 -41.71
CA LEU A 192 -8.11 -24.15 -41.79
C LEU A 192 -9.21 -23.35 -42.48
N ILE A 193 -9.27 -22.03 -42.26
CA ILE A 193 -10.29 -21.12 -42.82
C ILE A 193 -10.50 -21.29 -44.33
N PRO A 194 -9.48 -21.21 -45.20
CA PRO A 194 -9.68 -21.34 -46.65
C PRO A 194 -10.06 -22.77 -47.09
N ARG A 195 -9.95 -23.76 -46.21
CA ARG A 195 -10.25 -25.17 -46.49
C ARG A 195 -11.66 -25.59 -46.08
N LEU A 196 -12.42 -24.71 -45.42
CA LEU A 196 -13.79 -25.01 -45.00
C LEU A 196 -14.75 -25.06 -46.21
N PRO A 197 -15.68 -26.03 -46.27
CA PRO A 197 -16.64 -26.14 -47.36
C PRO A 197 -17.64 -24.98 -47.32
N LYS A 198 -17.83 -24.28 -48.44
CA LYS A 198 -18.78 -23.16 -48.55
C LYS A 198 -20.22 -23.64 -48.45
N THR A 199 -21.09 -22.85 -47.83
CA THR A 199 -22.49 -23.21 -47.60
C THR A 199 -23.37 -22.61 -48.69
N LYS A 200 -24.27 -23.41 -49.28
CA LYS A 200 -25.25 -22.97 -50.28
C LYS A 200 -26.61 -22.87 -49.62
N MET A 201 -27.18 -21.68 -49.53
CA MET A 201 -28.55 -21.48 -49.02
C MET A 201 -29.49 -21.06 -50.15
N GLN A 202 -30.72 -21.57 -50.10
CA GLN A 202 -31.83 -21.23 -50.99
C GLN A 202 -32.99 -20.73 -50.14
N SER A 203 -33.49 -19.52 -50.38
CA SER A 203 -34.52 -18.89 -49.55
C SER A 203 -35.71 -18.37 -50.36
N GLN A 204 -36.90 -18.42 -49.76
CA GLN A 204 -38.19 -17.94 -50.25
C GLN A 204 -38.92 -17.23 -49.08
N GLY A 205 -39.23 -15.92 -49.18
CA GLY A 205 -39.65 -15.02 -48.05
C GLY A 205 -41.09 -15.22 -47.52
N THR A 206 -41.50 -14.79 -46.31
CA THR A 206 -41.61 -13.44 -45.63
C THR A 206 -41.55 -13.49 -44.05
N ILE A 207 -41.84 -12.46 -43.20
CA ILE A 207 -41.06 -11.29 -42.61
C ILE A 207 -41.42 -11.05 -41.07
N ASP A 208 -40.41 -10.70 -40.22
CA ASP A 208 -40.20 -9.88 -38.94
C ASP A 208 -40.85 -9.96 -37.51
N ARG A 209 -39.99 -9.69 -36.46
CA ARG A 209 -40.06 -8.57 -35.44
C ARG A 209 -38.75 -8.36 -34.58
N PRO A 210 -38.49 -7.16 -33.96
CA PRO A 210 -37.14 -6.61 -33.71
C PRO A 210 -36.63 -6.45 -32.23
N ALA A 211 -35.30 -6.49 -32.07
CA ALA A 211 -34.52 -6.61 -30.83
C ALA A 211 -34.10 -5.31 -30.12
N ALA A 212 -34.61 -4.14 -30.52
CA ALA A 212 -34.20 -2.84 -29.96
C ALA A 212 -34.58 -2.65 -28.46
N VAL A 213 -35.55 -3.43 -27.98
CA VAL A 213 -36.06 -3.35 -26.61
C VAL A 213 -35.10 -3.99 -25.60
N ALA A 214 -34.30 -4.96 -25.99
CA ALA A 214 -33.39 -5.69 -25.08
C ALA A 214 -32.07 -4.95 -24.77
N ALA A 215 -31.74 -3.86 -25.48
CA ALA A 215 -30.42 -3.22 -25.41
C ALA A 215 -30.33 -2.04 -24.42
N ILE A 216 -31.46 -1.42 -24.06
CA ILE A 216 -31.48 -0.28 -23.11
C ILE A 216 -31.20 -0.76 -21.68
N GLU A 217 -31.60 -1.99 -21.38
CA GLU A 217 -31.52 -2.63 -20.06
C GLU A 217 -30.07 -2.91 -19.61
N LEU A 218 -29.18 -3.26 -20.55
CA LEU A 218 -27.79 -3.61 -20.25
C LEU A 218 -26.88 -2.38 -20.06
N THR A 219 -27.30 -1.21 -20.52
CA THR A 219 -26.42 -0.03 -20.66
C THR A 219 -26.32 0.80 -19.38
N LEU A 220 -27.35 0.81 -18.54
CA LEU A 220 -27.39 1.60 -17.30
C LEU A 220 -26.63 0.96 -16.13
N SER A 221 -26.33 -0.34 -16.19
CA SER A 221 -25.75 -1.11 -15.07
C SER A 221 -24.20 -1.09 -15.00
N LEU A 222 -23.49 -0.43 -15.93
CA LEU A 222 -22.04 -0.56 -16.08
C LEU A 222 -21.19 0.69 -15.73
N VAL A 223 -21.74 1.71 -15.04
CA VAL A 223 -21.02 2.97 -14.71
C VAL A 223 -20.45 2.98 -13.27
N PRO A 224 -19.12 2.97 -13.03
CA PRO A 224 -18.52 2.64 -11.72
C PRO A 224 -18.73 3.62 -10.54
N PHE A 225 -18.97 4.90 -10.80
CA PHE A 225 -19.23 5.89 -9.73
C PHE A 225 -20.72 5.99 -9.39
N LEU A 226 -21.58 5.85 -10.40
CA LEU A 226 -23.02 5.70 -10.18
C LEU A 226 -23.35 4.37 -9.51
N GLY A 227 -22.72 3.26 -9.89
CA GLY A 227 -22.97 1.93 -9.34
C GLY A 227 -22.75 1.82 -7.83
N ASN A 228 -21.73 2.49 -7.27
CA ASN A 228 -21.50 2.48 -5.82
C ASN A 228 -22.49 3.36 -5.04
N VAL A 229 -22.97 4.46 -5.65
CA VAL A 229 -23.98 5.34 -5.04
C VAL A 229 -25.36 4.70 -5.11
N ILE A 230 -25.66 4.05 -6.23
CA ILE A 230 -26.86 3.25 -6.48
C ILE A 230 -26.92 2.07 -5.52
N ALA A 231 -25.85 1.28 -5.41
CA ALA A 231 -25.80 0.15 -4.47
C ALA A 231 -25.97 0.59 -3.00
N LEU A 232 -25.45 1.77 -2.61
CA LEU A 232 -25.65 2.33 -1.27
C LEU A 232 -27.10 2.76 -1.02
N TYR A 233 -27.76 3.31 -2.03
CA TYR A 233 -29.16 3.71 -1.99
C TYR A 233 -30.09 2.50 -1.98
N GLU A 234 -29.81 1.48 -2.79
CA GLU A 234 -30.55 0.23 -2.91
C GLU A 234 -30.49 -0.59 -1.61
N VAL A 235 -29.32 -0.67 -0.97
CA VAL A 235 -29.15 -1.28 0.37
C VAL A 235 -29.95 -0.53 1.45
N TRP A 236 -30.06 0.79 1.35
CA TRP A 236 -30.82 1.60 2.30
C TRP A 236 -32.35 1.54 2.06
N ALA A 237 -32.78 1.52 0.80
CA ALA A 237 -34.18 1.50 0.39
C ALA A 237 -34.79 0.08 0.43
N GLY A 238 -33.97 -0.97 0.47
CA GLY A 238 -34.41 -2.36 0.42
C GLY A 238 -35.04 -2.77 -0.92
N ARG A 239 -34.85 -1.95 -1.95
CA ARG A 239 -35.38 -2.13 -3.31
C ARG A 239 -34.31 -1.73 -4.32
N ASP A 240 -34.30 -2.38 -5.47
CA ASP A 240 -33.44 -2.02 -6.59
C ASP A 240 -33.90 -0.70 -7.27
N LEU A 241 -33.11 -0.22 -8.23
CA LEU A 241 -33.39 1.02 -8.96
C LEU A 241 -34.72 1.05 -9.74
N PHE A 242 -35.35 -0.11 -9.93
CA PHE A 242 -36.63 -0.27 -10.66
C PHE A 242 -37.80 -0.63 -9.73
N GLY A 243 -37.55 -0.68 -8.41
CA GLY A 243 -38.57 -0.85 -7.38
C GLY A 243 -38.82 -2.31 -6.97
N TYR A 244 -38.00 -3.26 -7.41
CA TYR A 244 -38.08 -4.66 -6.98
C TYR A 244 -37.46 -4.82 -5.59
N GLU A 245 -38.09 -5.60 -4.71
CA GLU A 245 -37.58 -5.84 -3.36
C GLU A 245 -36.31 -6.68 -3.36
N LEU A 246 -35.26 -6.18 -2.71
CA LEU A 246 -34.00 -6.88 -2.57
C LEU A 246 -34.13 -7.91 -1.45
N SER A 247 -33.73 -9.15 -1.74
CA SER A 247 -33.65 -10.19 -0.71
C SER A 247 -32.61 -9.84 0.34
N SER A 248 -32.75 -10.40 1.55
CA SER A 248 -31.78 -10.20 2.63
C SER A 248 -30.36 -10.62 2.25
N VAL A 249 -30.22 -11.55 1.29
CA VAL A 249 -28.92 -12.02 0.77
C VAL A 249 -28.30 -11.01 -0.19
N GLU A 250 -29.09 -10.40 -1.07
CA GLU A 250 -28.62 -9.37 -2.01
C GLU A 250 -28.25 -8.08 -1.28
N GLN A 251 -29.06 -7.67 -0.29
CA GLN A 251 -28.72 -6.55 0.60
C GLN A 251 -27.42 -6.83 1.36
N ALA A 252 -27.22 -8.07 1.84
CA ALA A 252 -25.99 -8.46 2.51
C ALA A 252 -24.78 -8.43 1.56
N ILE A 253 -24.88 -8.94 0.33
CA ILE A 253 -23.78 -8.94 -0.65
C ILE A 253 -23.40 -7.51 -1.07
N LEU A 254 -24.39 -6.65 -1.33
CA LEU A 254 -24.17 -5.23 -1.67
C LEU A 254 -23.57 -4.45 -0.49
N ALA A 255 -24.06 -4.68 0.74
CA ALA A 255 -23.48 -4.05 1.94
C ALA A 255 -22.05 -4.55 2.21
N THR A 256 -21.81 -5.86 2.06
CA THR A 256 -20.54 -6.53 2.37
C THR A 256 -19.46 -6.15 1.36
N SER A 257 -19.78 -6.04 0.06
CA SER A 257 -18.85 -5.59 -0.98
C SER A 257 -18.41 -4.13 -0.84
N ILE A 258 -19.24 -3.27 -0.24
CA ILE A 258 -18.92 -1.86 0.04
C ILE A 258 -18.22 -1.69 1.39
N LEU A 259 -18.66 -2.44 2.41
CA LEU A 259 -18.18 -2.28 3.79
C LEU A 259 -16.91 -3.06 4.08
N LEU A 260 -16.65 -4.25 3.51
CA LEU A 260 -15.50 -5.08 3.88
C LEU A 260 -14.12 -4.39 3.72
N PRO A 261 -13.81 -3.70 2.60
CA PRO A 261 -12.54 -3.00 2.47
C PRO A 261 -12.37 -1.85 3.47
N VAL A 262 -13.49 -1.35 4.00
CA VAL A 262 -13.53 -0.22 4.93
C VAL A 262 -13.56 -0.71 6.37
N ALA A 263 -14.32 -1.75 6.68
CA ALA A 263 -14.43 -2.41 7.99
C ALA A 263 -13.09 -3.00 8.44
N GLY A 264 -12.36 -3.70 7.56
CA GLY A 264 -11.01 -4.19 7.87
C GLY A 264 -10.00 -3.07 8.15
N ARG A 265 -10.21 -1.87 7.59
CA ARG A 265 -9.42 -0.65 7.89
C ARG A 265 -9.92 0.09 9.14
N MET A 266 -11.24 0.06 9.40
CA MET A 266 -11.90 0.65 10.57
C MET A 266 -11.55 -0.08 11.86
N VAL A 267 -11.45 -1.41 11.80
CA VAL A 267 -11.18 -2.29 12.95
C VAL A 267 -9.71 -2.22 13.38
N LYS A 268 -8.78 -2.10 12.42
CA LYS A 268 -7.35 -1.80 12.70
C LYS A 268 -7.08 -0.34 13.10
N GLY A 269 -7.99 0.58 12.75
CA GLY A 269 -7.91 2.01 13.06
C GLY A 269 -8.75 2.45 14.27
N GLY A 270 -9.11 1.53 15.18
CA GLY A 270 -10.10 1.72 16.24
C GLY A 270 -10.06 3.07 16.96
N ARG A 271 -11.26 3.63 17.24
CA ARG A 271 -11.57 4.87 17.98
C ARG A 271 -10.63 6.07 17.79
N ALA A 272 -11.09 7.09 17.06
CA ALA A 272 -10.68 8.49 17.24
C ALA A 272 -9.16 8.73 17.41
N LEU A 273 -8.34 8.01 16.64
CA LEU A 273 -6.88 8.17 16.63
C LEU A 273 -6.44 9.40 15.84
N TYR A 274 -7.33 9.87 14.96
CA TYR A 274 -7.13 10.97 14.05
C TYR A 274 -8.40 11.80 13.94
N THR A 275 -8.22 13.07 13.63
CA THR A 275 -9.28 13.95 13.14
C THR A 275 -9.60 13.61 11.68
N GLU A 276 -10.82 13.95 11.23
CA GLU A 276 -11.20 13.83 9.81
C GLU A 276 -10.22 14.57 8.90
N ALA A 277 -9.81 15.78 9.30
CA ALA A 277 -8.84 16.59 8.57
C ALA A 277 -7.48 15.89 8.43
N ARG A 278 -7.02 15.17 9.46
CA ARG A 278 -5.77 14.38 9.38
C ARG A 278 -5.96 13.15 8.50
N LEU A 279 -7.09 12.45 8.55
CA LEU A 279 -7.35 11.31 7.66
C LEU A 279 -7.37 11.70 6.18
N VAL A 280 -7.95 12.86 5.83
CA VAL A 280 -7.85 13.43 4.47
C VAL A 280 -6.39 13.63 4.06
N LYS A 281 -5.57 14.21 4.96
CA LYS A 281 -4.13 14.41 4.73
C LYS A 281 -3.33 13.11 4.64
N LEU A 282 -3.71 12.05 5.37
CA LEU A 282 -3.01 10.76 5.43
C LEU A 282 -3.43 9.79 4.33
N TYR A 283 -4.72 9.65 4.04
CA TYR A 283 -5.26 8.65 3.13
C TYR A 283 -5.99 9.18 1.89
N GLY A 284 -6.29 10.48 1.81
CA GLY A 284 -7.02 11.10 0.70
C GLY A 284 -8.51 10.80 0.79
N LYS A 285 -9.32 11.39 -0.12
CA LYS A 285 -10.80 11.51 -0.07
C LYS A 285 -11.30 12.73 0.72
N ASP A 286 -12.57 13.11 0.54
CA ASP A 286 -13.19 14.24 1.22
C ASP A 286 -13.44 13.98 2.72
N ALA A 287 -13.53 15.06 3.51
CA ALA A 287 -13.70 14.99 4.96
C ALA A 287 -15.03 14.33 5.37
N ALA A 288 -16.10 14.56 4.62
CA ALA A 288 -17.42 14.01 4.91
C ALA A 288 -17.45 12.48 4.84
N SER A 289 -16.70 11.89 3.88
CA SER A 289 -16.52 10.45 3.76
C SER A 289 -15.78 9.88 4.98
N TRP A 290 -14.74 10.55 5.46
CA TRP A 290 -14.02 10.13 6.66
C TRP A 290 -14.84 10.31 7.93
N GLY A 291 -15.67 11.34 8.04
CA GLY A 291 -16.59 11.51 9.18
C GLY A 291 -17.60 10.36 9.28
N LYS A 292 -18.18 9.92 8.15
CA LYS A 292 -19.04 8.73 8.10
C LYS A 292 -18.29 7.47 8.54
N VAL A 293 -17.05 7.29 8.06
CA VAL A 293 -16.19 6.15 8.41
C VAL A 293 -15.84 6.13 9.90
N MET A 294 -15.47 7.28 10.47
CA MET A 294 -15.09 7.39 11.89
C MET A 294 -16.27 7.15 12.82
N ASN A 295 -17.45 7.65 12.46
CA ASN A 295 -18.69 7.41 13.21
C ASN A 295 -19.11 5.94 13.17
N ALA A 296 -18.99 5.28 12.01
CA ALA A 296 -19.25 3.85 11.88
C ALA A 296 -18.22 3.00 12.65
N ALA A 297 -16.94 3.38 12.63
CA ALA A 297 -15.89 2.68 13.38
C ALA A 297 -16.08 2.81 14.91
N ALA A 298 -16.47 3.99 15.38
CA ALA A 298 -16.78 4.21 16.79
C ALA A 298 -17.94 3.31 17.27
N ARG A 299 -18.99 3.18 16.46
CA ARG A 299 -20.12 2.26 16.71
C ARG A 299 -19.68 0.79 16.69
N ALA A 300 -18.90 0.42 15.68
CA ALA A 300 -18.41 -0.95 15.52
C ALA A 300 -17.56 -1.40 16.73
N SER A 301 -16.72 -0.52 17.27
CA SER A 301 -15.88 -0.83 18.44
C SER A 301 -16.66 -1.19 19.71
N GLU A 302 -17.92 -0.78 19.79
CA GLU A 302 -18.81 -1.09 20.93
C GLU A 302 -19.59 -2.39 20.73
N GLU A 303 -19.75 -2.81 19.48
CA GLU A 303 -20.48 -4.02 19.06
C GLU A 303 -19.50 -5.12 18.64
N GLN A 304 -18.60 -5.52 19.55
CA GLN A 304 -17.51 -6.46 19.24
C GLN A 304 -18.02 -7.85 18.81
N ALA A 305 -19.21 -8.26 19.26
CA ALA A 305 -19.87 -9.47 18.78
C ALA A 305 -20.30 -9.34 17.31
N ALA A 306 -20.80 -8.17 16.92
CA ALA A 306 -21.17 -7.88 15.53
C ALA A 306 -19.94 -7.91 14.60
N ILE A 307 -18.80 -7.36 15.03
CA ILE A 307 -17.55 -7.45 14.26
C ILE A 307 -17.17 -8.91 13.98
N ARG A 308 -17.23 -9.80 14.99
CA ARG A 308 -16.87 -11.22 14.81
C ARG A 308 -17.81 -11.93 13.82
N SER A 309 -19.09 -11.60 13.84
CA SER A 309 -20.05 -12.14 12.85
C SER A 309 -19.76 -11.64 11.44
N ILE A 310 -19.28 -10.40 11.27
CA ILE A 310 -18.85 -9.87 9.98
C ILE A 310 -17.56 -10.56 9.51
N GLU A 311 -16.57 -10.75 10.40
CA GLU A 311 -15.32 -11.47 10.11
C GLU A 311 -15.59 -12.93 9.71
N ALA A 312 -16.52 -13.61 10.40
CA ALA A 312 -16.94 -14.97 10.03
C ALA A 312 -17.61 -15.02 8.65
N GLY A 313 -18.39 -14.00 8.30
CA GLY A 313 -18.96 -13.82 6.96
C GLY A 313 -17.89 -13.59 5.90
N GLU A 314 -16.88 -12.76 6.19
CA GLU A 314 -15.72 -12.54 5.30
C GLU A 314 -14.94 -13.85 5.08
N GLU A 315 -14.67 -14.59 6.15
CA GLU A 315 -13.95 -15.87 6.08
C GLU A 315 -14.71 -16.91 5.25
N ALA A 316 -16.04 -17.00 5.44
CA ALA A 316 -16.90 -17.84 4.63
C ALA A 316 -16.86 -17.42 3.14
N LEU A 317 -16.95 -16.13 2.85
CA LEU A 317 -16.87 -15.62 1.47
C LEU A 317 -15.52 -15.95 0.82
N VAL A 318 -14.41 -15.73 1.54
CA VAL A 318 -13.05 -15.98 1.03
C VAL A 318 -12.81 -17.47 0.81
N THR A 319 -13.31 -18.32 1.70
CA THR A 319 -13.03 -19.77 1.68
C THR A 319 -13.98 -20.52 0.76
N LEU A 320 -15.26 -20.14 0.75
CA LEU A 320 -16.34 -20.85 0.06
C LEU A 320 -16.81 -20.13 -1.20
N GLY A 321 -16.38 -18.88 -1.45
CA GLY A 321 -16.85 -18.06 -2.56
C GLY A 321 -18.27 -17.52 -2.39
N ARG A 322 -18.92 -17.80 -1.26
CA ARG A 322 -20.31 -17.42 -0.94
C ARG A 322 -20.52 -17.35 0.57
N VAL A 323 -21.51 -16.55 1.00
CA VAL A 323 -21.98 -16.50 2.40
C VAL A 323 -23.40 -17.03 2.41
N GLU A 324 -23.64 -18.16 3.10
CA GLU A 324 -24.93 -18.84 3.10
C GLU A 324 -25.45 -19.08 4.53
N GLY A 325 -26.77 -19.25 4.64
CA GLY A 325 -27.44 -19.66 5.87
C GLY A 325 -27.28 -18.68 7.04
N ASN A 326 -27.09 -19.23 8.23
CA ASN A 326 -27.03 -18.44 9.48
C ASN A 326 -25.89 -17.42 9.48
N ILE A 327 -24.76 -17.70 8.83
CA ILE A 327 -23.61 -16.79 8.77
C ILE A 327 -23.99 -15.50 8.01
N ALA A 328 -24.75 -15.62 6.92
CA ALA A 328 -25.22 -14.45 6.16
C ALA A 328 -26.20 -13.61 6.98
N GLN A 329 -27.11 -14.26 7.72
CA GLN A 329 -28.08 -13.58 8.57
C GLN A 329 -27.40 -12.89 9.77
N GLU A 330 -26.44 -13.55 10.42
CA GLU A 330 -25.67 -12.99 11.53
C GLU A 330 -24.80 -11.82 11.07
N ALA A 331 -24.12 -11.94 9.93
CA ALA A 331 -23.34 -10.85 9.35
C ALA A 331 -24.23 -9.65 8.96
N ALA A 332 -25.38 -9.90 8.33
CA ALA A 332 -26.33 -8.84 7.97
C ALA A 332 -26.94 -8.14 9.20
N ALA A 333 -27.33 -8.92 10.23
CA ALA A 333 -27.82 -8.39 11.49
C ALA A 333 -26.73 -7.57 12.22
N ALA A 334 -25.49 -8.05 12.20
CA ALA A 334 -24.33 -7.36 12.75
C ALA A 334 -24.05 -6.02 12.05
N VAL A 335 -24.08 -5.99 10.72
CA VAL A 335 -23.94 -4.74 9.94
C VAL A 335 -25.05 -3.75 10.32
N LYS A 336 -26.29 -4.23 10.41
CA LYS A 336 -27.44 -3.40 10.80
C LYS A 336 -27.30 -2.87 12.24
N ALA A 337 -26.84 -3.69 13.17
CA ALA A 337 -26.59 -3.28 14.56
C ALA A 337 -25.52 -2.18 14.65
N ILE A 338 -24.41 -2.32 13.90
CA ILE A 338 -23.36 -1.29 13.85
C ILE A 338 -23.86 0.02 13.25
N ILE A 339 -24.69 -0.05 12.20
CA ILE A 339 -25.26 1.13 11.55
C ILE A 339 -26.21 1.87 12.50
N LEU A 340 -27.05 1.13 13.23
CA LEU A 340 -28.12 1.69 14.07
C LEU A 340 -27.66 2.05 15.49
N SER A 341 -26.49 1.59 15.95
CA SER A 341 -26.01 1.85 17.29
C SER A 341 -25.71 3.36 17.50
N PRO A 342 -26.14 3.97 18.61
CA PRO A 342 -25.78 5.34 18.95
C PRO A 342 -24.29 5.39 19.32
N GLY A 343 -23.44 5.74 18.36
CA GLY A 343 -21.99 5.73 18.57
C GLY A 343 -21.54 6.73 19.63
N THR A 344 -20.61 6.33 20.48
CA THR A 344 -19.90 7.27 21.36
C THR A 344 -19.13 8.28 20.50
N PRO A 345 -19.24 9.60 20.80
CA PRO A 345 -18.51 10.62 20.05
C PRO A 345 -17.00 10.37 20.07
N PRO A 346 -16.27 10.80 19.03
CA PRO A 346 -14.82 10.66 18.97
C PRO A 346 -14.16 11.30 20.20
N ARG A 347 -12.99 10.77 20.58
CA ARG A 347 -12.19 11.20 21.72
C ARG A 347 -12.05 12.72 21.73
N VAL A 348 -12.69 13.35 22.70
CA VAL A 348 -12.62 14.79 22.91
C VAL A 348 -11.27 15.11 23.55
N VAL A 349 -10.44 15.82 22.80
CA VAL A 349 -9.19 16.37 23.32
C VAL A 349 -9.50 17.60 24.16
N ALA A 350 -8.74 17.84 25.23
CA ALA A 350 -8.90 19.02 26.07
C ALA A 350 -8.81 20.31 25.22
N PRO A 351 -9.70 21.31 25.40
CA PRO A 351 -9.68 22.54 24.61
C PRO A 351 -8.33 23.25 24.60
N GLU A 352 -7.60 23.18 25.72
CA GLU A 352 -6.27 23.77 25.88
C GLU A 352 -5.23 23.13 24.94
N THR A 353 -5.31 21.81 24.72
CA THR A 353 -4.42 21.11 23.78
C THR A 353 -4.72 21.52 22.34
N LYS A 354 -5.99 21.76 21.98
CA LYS A 354 -6.35 22.26 20.65
C LYS A 354 -5.80 23.67 20.41
N VAL A 355 -5.97 24.58 21.36
CA VAL A 355 -5.43 25.95 21.27
C VAL A 355 -3.89 25.93 21.19
N LEU A 356 -3.24 25.06 21.97
CA LEU A 356 -1.80 24.86 21.90
C LEU A 356 -1.36 24.37 20.52
N TRP A 357 -2.06 23.39 19.96
CA TRP A 357 -1.79 22.88 18.60
C TRP A 357 -1.92 23.97 17.55
N GLU A 358 -3.00 24.77 17.56
CA GLU A 358 -3.20 25.88 16.64
C GLU A 358 -2.10 26.94 16.76
N THR A 359 -1.65 27.22 17.99
CA THR A 359 -0.55 28.15 18.27
C THR A 359 0.77 27.63 17.70
N LEU A 360 1.07 26.34 17.91
CA LEU A 360 2.26 25.70 17.36
C LEU A 360 2.23 25.64 15.84
N CYS A 361 1.08 25.42 15.21
CA CYS A 361 0.94 25.43 13.75
C CYS A 361 1.32 26.78 13.14
N LYS A 362 0.97 27.90 13.79
CA LYS A 362 1.32 29.25 13.34
C LYS A 362 2.82 29.51 13.41
N LYS A 363 3.48 28.97 14.45
CA LYS A 363 4.91 29.18 14.71
C LYS A 363 5.82 28.20 13.94
N TYR A 364 5.36 26.96 13.81
CA TYR A 364 6.07 25.83 13.21
C TYR A 364 5.16 25.19 12.16
N PRO A 365 5.24 25.60 10.88
CA PRO A 365 4.31 25.13 9.83
C PRO A 365 4.22 23.62 9.69
N ILE A 366 5.30 22.89 10.01
CA ILE A 366 5.32 21.43 9.97
C ILE A 366 4.35 20.78 10.96
N MET A 367 4.02 21.44 12.07
CA MET A 367 3.01 20.98 13.04
C MET A 367 1.61 20.92 12.44
N GLY A 368 1.36 21.67 11.36
CA GLY A 368 0.12 21.59 10.57
C GLY A 368 -0.06 20.27 9.83
N LYS A 369 0.95 19.40 9.79
CA LYS A 369 0.84 18.01 9.31
C LYS A 369 0.29 17.05 10.37
N LEU A 370 0.18 17.50 11.62
CA LEU A 370 -0.39 16.77 12.75
C LEU A 370 -1.80 17.29 13.06
N ASP A 371 -2.40 16.73 14.12
CA ASP A 371 -3.65 17.18 14.72
C ASP A 371 -3.56 17.24 16.25
N GLU A 372 -4.61 17.75 16.89
CA GLU A 372 -4.70 17.88 18.35
C GLU A 372 -4.62 16.53 19.08
N ILE A 373 -5.01 15.43 18.41
CA ILE A 373 -4.92 14.08 18.98
C ILE A 373 -3.47 13.60 18.98
N ALA A 374 -2.71 13.87 17.91
CA ALA A 374 -1.24 13.68 17.89
C ALA A 374 -0.60 14.43 19.06
N LEU A 375 -0.98 15.70 19.22
CA LEU A 375 -0.39 16.54 20.25
C LEU A 375 -0.72 16.02 21.66
N ASP A 376 -1.96 15.58 21.88
CA ASP A 376 -2.38 14.92 23.12
C ASP A 376 -1.51 13.69 23.43
N ARG A 377 -1.18 12.86 22.42
CA ARG A 377 -0.26 11.72 22.60
C ARG A 377 1.15 12.16 22.96
N VAL A 378 1.68 13.20 22.31
CA VAL A 378 3.00 13.77 22.63
C VAL A 378 3.06 14.27 24.08
N LEU A 379 2.03 14.98 24.54
CA LEU A 379 1.97 15.51 25.91
C LEU A 379 1.89 14.41 26.98
N ARG A 380 1.24 13.27 26.66
CA ARG A 380 1.14 12.11 27.59
C ARG A 380 2.46 11.44 27.91
N LYS A 381 3.50 11.64 27.09
CA LYS A 381 4.85 11.11 27.38
C LYS A 381 5.52 11.80 28.56
N GLY A 382 4.93 12.87 29.09
CA GLY A 382 5.41 13.59 30.26
C GLY A 382 6.52 14.60 29.94
N PRO A 383 7.08 15.26 30.96
CA PRO A 383 7.92 16.44 30.78
C PRO A 383 9.35 16.15 30.25
N ASN A 384 9.73 14.89 30.05
CA ASN A 384 11.04 14.55 29.51
C ASN A 384 11.16 15.01 28.05
N THR A 385 12.01 16.00 27.78
CA THR A 385 12.19 16.57 26.45
C THR A 385 12.59 15.53 25.40
N ASN A 386 13.39 14.52 25.74
CA ASN A 386 13.81 13.50 24.77
C ASN A 386 12.64 12.60 24.34
N HIS A 387 11.70 12.33 25.24
CA HIS A 387 10.51 11.52 24.96
C HIS A 387 9.49 12.29 24.13
N ILE A 388 9.28 13.56 24.46
CA ILE A 388 8.49 14.47 23.64
C ILE A 388 9.06 14.52 22.22
N LYS A 389 10.37 14.68 22.07
CA LYS A 389 11.02 14.65 20.74
C LYS A 389 10.83 13.31 20.02
N GLY A 390 10.93 12.20 20.75
CA GLY A 390 10.74 10.86 20.19
C GLY A 390 9.32 10.68 19.65
N GLN A 391 8.31 10.94 20.47
CA GLN A 391 6.90 10.82 20.05
C GLN A 391 6.56 11.81 18.93
N LEU A 392 7.04 13.06 19.01
CA LEU A 392 6.81 14.04 17.96
C LEU A 392 7.41 13.59 16.62
N LEU A 393 8.57 12.95 16.66
CA LEU A 393 9.22 12.39 15.49
C LEU A 393 8.44 11.19 14.91
N GLU A 394 7.88 10.32 15.76
CA GLU A 394 6.98 9.23 15.34
C GLU A 394 5.75 9.77 14.60
N GLU A 395 5.05 10.74 15.20
CA GLU A 395 3.85 11.35 14.62
C GLU A 395 4.14 12.04 13.28
N LEU A 396 5.29 12.72 13.17
CA LEU A 396 5.72 13.37 11.93
C LEU A 396 6.15 12.37 10.86
N ALA A 397 6.79 11.26 11.25
CA ALA A 397 7.18 10.20 10.34
C ALA A 397 5.95 9.53 9.74
N GLU A 398 4.94 9.26 10.55
CA GLU A 398 3.66 8.76 10.08
C GLU A 398 3.03 9.71 9.04
N SER A 399 2.94 11.01 9.36
CA SER A 399 2.43 12.03 8.45
C SER A 399 3.27 12.22 7.18
N HIS A 400 4.51 11.74 7.17
CA HIS A 400 5.38 11.78 5.99
C HIS A 400 5.28 10.50 5.16
N ILE A 401 5.30 9.32 5.79
CA ILE A 401 5.35 8.01 5.15
C ILE A 401 4.00 7.61 4.57
N ILE A 402 2.90 7.78 5.30
CA ILE A 402 1.58 7.30 4.83
C ILE A 402 1.19 7.93 3.48
N PRO A 403 1.34 9.26 3.26
CA PRO A 403 1.09 9.83 1.95
C PRO A 403 1.93 9.20 0.83
N MET A 404 3.20 8.85 1.10
CA MET A 404 4.06 8.18 0.13
C MET A 404 3.49 6.81 -0.26
N LEU A 405 2.94 6.05 0.69
CA LEU A 405 2.39 4.70 0.46
C LEU A 405 1.17 4.67 -0.48
N ARG A 406 0.53 5.81 -0.72
CA ARG A 406 -0.52 5.93 -1.73
C ARG A 406 0.05 5.81 -3.15
N GLU A 407 1.30 6.18 -3.33
CA GLU A 407 1.98 6.09 -4.61
C GLU A 407 2.46 4.66 -4.84
N ARG A 408 2.26 4.14 -6.04
CA ARG A 408 2.81 2.82 -6.43
C ARG A 408 4.32 2.76 -6.23
N HIS A 409 5.00 3.90 -6.33
CA HIS A 409 6.44 4.00 -6.19
C HIS A 409 6.95 3.80 -4.77
N ALA A 410 6.08 3.75 -3.76
CA ALA A 410 6.50 3.65 -2.36
C ALA A 410 7.30 2.39 -2.04
N GLY A 411 6.91 1.25 -2.62
CA GLY A 411 7.67 0.00 -2.48
C GLY A 411 9.10 0.14 -3.01
N PHE A 412 9.26 0.83 -4.14
CA PHE A 412 10.58 1.16 -4.70
C PHE A 412 11.32 2.17 -3.82
N ALA A 413 10.68 3.26 -3.38
CA ALA A 413 11.32 4.27 -2.53
C ALA A 413 11.84 3.69 -1.21
N LEU A 414 11.09 2.77 -0.60
CA LEU A 414 11.45 2.08 0.63
C LEU A 414 12.31 0.81 0.36
N GLY A 415 12.49 0.43 -0.90
CA GLY A 415 13.21 -0.78 -1.31
C GLY A 415 12.67 -2.03 -0.61
N VAL A 416 11.35 -2.15 -0.55
CA VAL A 416 10.64 -3.32 -0.03
C VAL A 416 9.92 -4.01 -1.18
N LYS A 417 10.06 -5.33 -1.27
CA LYS A 417 9.39 -6.12 -2.31
C LYS A 417 7.98 -6.46 -1.86
N VAL A 418 7.00 -6.01 -2.63
CA VAL A 418 5.58 -6.28 -2.39
C VAL A 418 5.13 -7.34 -3.39
N PRO A 419 4.52 -8.45 -2.96
CA PRO A 419 3.94 -9.41 -3.89
C PRO A 419 2.92 -8.74 -4.82
N LYS A 420 2.81 -9.24 -6.06
CA LYS A 420 1.77 -8.80 -7.00
C LYS A 420 0.39 -8.90 -6.31
N THR A 421 -0.49 -7.93 -6.56
CA THR A 421 -1.85 -7.77 -5.98
C THR A 421 -1.96 -7.45 -4.49
N LYS A 422 -0.84 -7.31 -3.77
CA LYS A 422 -0.86 -6.88 -2.35
C LYS A 422 -0.60 -5.38 -2.23
N THR A 423 -1.20 -4.79 -1.20
CA THR A 423 -1.07 -3.36 -0.87
C THR A 423 -0.22 -3.21 0.38
N LEU A 424 0.69 -2.24 0.36
CA LEU A 424 1.46 -1.87 1.54
C LEU A 424 0.58 -1.13 2.55
N GLU A 425 0.73 -1.52 3.81
CA GLU A 425 0.05 -0.92 4.95
C GLU A 425 1.12 -0.49 5.96
N PHE A 426 1.06 0.76 6.40
CA PHE A 426 1.85 1.24 7.54
C PHE A 426 0.97 1.30 8.77
N ILE A 427 1.48 0.75 9.86
CA ILE A 427 0.83 0.73 11.16
C ILE A 427 1.70 1.57 12.09
N PRO A 428 1.14 2.62 12.71
CA PRO A 428 1.89 3.48 13.61
C PRO A 428 2.20 2.77 14.94
N GLY A 429 3.32 3.13 15.58
CA GLY A 429 3.84 2.48 16.77
C GLY A 429 2.85 2.41 17.93
N TYR A 430 2.18 3.52 18.22
CA TYR A 430 1.17 3.59 19.29
C TYR A 430 0.01 2.58 19.12
N SER A 431 -0.21 2.04 17.92
CA SER A 431 -1.23 1.02 17.64
C SER A 431 -0.69 -0.42 17.76
N ILE A 432 0.60 -0.62 17.97
CA ILE A 432 1.27 -1.92 17.93
C ILE A 432 1.65 -2.34 19.33
N MET A 433 0.92 -3.28 19.90
CA MET A 433 1.17 -3.76 21.25
C MET A 433 1.44 -5.26 21.30
N ASP A 434 2.30 -5.70 22.20
CA ASP A 434 2.40 -7.12 22.55
C ASP A 434 1.17 -7.56 23.36
N THR A 435 1.08 -8.87 23.63
CA THR A 435 -0.02 -9.45 24.42
C THR A 435 -0.06 -8.97 25.88
N SER A 436 0.99 -8.31 26.36
CA SER A 436 1.06 -7.68 27.68
C SER A 436 0.65 -6.20 27.65
N GLY A 437 0.37 -5.64 26.47
CA GLY A 437 -0.01 -4.23 26.27
C GLY A 437 1.17 -3.29 25.99
N ARG A 438 2.35 -3.84 25.67
CA ARG A 438 3.59 -3.05 25.52
C ARG A 438 3.73 -2.60 24.09
N GLN A 439 4.03 -1.33 23.88
CA GLN A 439 4.45 -0.89 22.55
C GLN A 439 5.72 -1.65 22.12
N ILE A 440 5.67 -2.23 20.93
CA ILE A 440 6.78 -3.04 20.40
C ILE A 440 7.78 -2.16 19.66
N THR A 441 7.30 -1.26 18.80
CA THR A 441 8.12 -0.44 17.90
C THR A 441 7.39 0.88 17.60
N ASP A 442 8.06 1.82 16.94
CA ASP A 442 7.50 3.13 16.56
C ASP A 442 6.72 3.05 15.22
N GLY A 443 6.83 1.94 14.49
CA GLY A 443 5.94 1.64 13.38
C GLY A 443 6.34 0.39 12.60
N VAL A 444 5.40 -0.21 11.87
CA VAL A 444 5.69 -1.30 10.94
C VAL A 444 5.07 -1.06 9.58
N LEU A 445 5.76 -1.52 8.55
CA LEU A 445 5.26 -1.58 7.18
C LEU A 445 5.15 -3.03 6.75
N GLY A 446 4.01 -3.40 6.19
CA GLY A 446 3.76 -4.77 5.77
C GLY A 446 2.57 -4.90 4.83
N TYR A 447 2.09 -6.12 4.66
CA TYR A 447 0.85 -6.42 3.95
C TYR A 447 0.13 -7.59 4.60
N THR A 448 -1.20 -7.59 4.51
CA THR A 448 -2.03 -8.69 5.01
C THR A 448 -2.17 -9.77 3.94
N ASP A 449 -1.95 -11.03 4.31
CA ASP A 449 -2.23 -12.19 3.47
C ASP A 449 -2.82 -13.32 4.32
N LYS A 450 -4.04 -13.76 3.96
CA LYS A 450 -4.77 -14.85 4.66
C LYS A 450 -4.74 -14.68 6.19
N GLN A 451 -5.22 -13.53 6.68
CA GLN A 451 -5.26 -13.13 8.10
C GLN A 451 -3.89 -12.97 8.80
N VAL A 452 -2.77 -13.15 8.09
CA VAL A 452 -1.43 -12.93 8.64
C VAL A 452 -0.88 -11.61 8.13
N PHE A 453 -0.42 -10.75 9.05
CA PHE A 453 0.29 -9.53 8.68
C PHE A 453 1.78 -9.82 8.49
N ASN A 454 2.26 -9.68 7.26
CA ASN A 454 3.65 -9.93 6.88
C ASN A 454 4.46 -8.63 7.00
N ILE A 455 5.37 -8.59 7.97
CA ILE A 455 6.19 -7.41 8.28
C ILE A 455 7.37 -7.36 7.31
N LEU A 456 7.42 -6.30 6.51
CA LEU A 456 8.48 -6.02 5.55
C LEU A 456 9.51 -5.04 6.10
N ALA A 457 9.08 -4.07 6.90
CA ALA A 457 9.98 -3.13 7.56
C ALA A 457 9.50 -2.69 8.94
N ILE A 458 10.45 -2.32 9.79
CA ILE A 458 10.27 -1.79 11.14
C ILE A 458 10.86 -0.38 11.20
N PHE A 459 10.18 0.54 11.86
CA PHE A 459 10.53 1.94 11.97
C PHE A 459 10.83 2.31 13.42
N GLU A 460 11.97 2.96 13.65
CA GLU A 460 12.44 3.36 14.98
C GLU A 460 12.84 4.83 14.98
N ALA A 461 12.13 5.66 15.74
CA ALA A 461 12.28 7.11 15.82
C ALA A 461 13.31 7.53 16.86
N LYS A 462 14.42 8.11 16.39
CA LYS A 462 15.53 8.57 17.24
C LYS A 462 15.80 10.06 17.08
N SER A 463 15.51 10.81 18.14
CA SER A 463 15.65 12.26 18.18
C SER A 463 17.09 12.77 18.42
N GLY A 464 18.07 11.89 18.66
CA GLY A 464 19.45 12.28 18.95
C GLY A 464 20.47 11.15 18.87
N ARG A 465 21.76 11.51 18.91
CA ARG A 465 22.90 10.56 18.78
C ARG A 465 22.88 9.44 19.84
N LYS A 466 22.49 9.76 21.07
CA LYS A 466 22.41 8.78 22.16
C LYS A 466 21.34 7.72 21.87
N GLY A 467 20.11 8.14 21.58
CA GLY A 467 19.03 7.23 21.19
C GLY A 467 19.35 6.43 19.92
N ALA A 468 20.10 7.01 18.99
CA ALA A 468 20.54 6.29 17.79
C ALA A 468 21.53 5.16 18.09
N ARG A 469 22.39 5.31 19.11
CA ARG A 469 23.27 4.23 19.61
C ARG A 469 22.50 3.17 20.38
N GLU A 470 21.39 3.50 21.05
CA GLU A 470 20.54 2.54 21.79
C GLU A 470 19.82 1.54 20.85
N LEU A 471 19.82 1.79 19.54
CA LEU A 471 19.40 0.80 18.53
C LEU A 471 20.29 -0.44 18.54
N THR A 472 21.60 -0.25 18.72
CA THR A 472 22.65 -1.26 18.53
C THR A 472 23.40 -1.60 19.82
N THR A 473 23.40 -0.71 20.82
CA THR A 473 24.18 -0.84 22.06
C THR A 473 23.31 -0.77 23.32
N THR A 474 23.81 -1.38 24.40
CA THR A 474 23.16 -1.45 25.70
C THR A 474 23.65 -0.35 26.64
N THR A 475 22.76 0.41 27.28
CA THR A 475 23.05 1.30 28.44
C THR A 475 21.74 1.55 29.19
N SER A 476 21.58 1.65 30.53
CA SER A 476 22.46 1.65 31.72
C SER A 476 21.69 1.07 32.93
N ARG A 477 22.40 0.72 34.02
CA ARG A 477 21.83 0.21 35.30
C ARG A 477 20.89 1.21 35.99
N VAL A 478 19.80 0.69 36.57
CA VAL A 478 18.75 1.40 37.34
C VAL A 478 19.29 2.31 38.46
N SER A 479 20.49 2.06 38.99
CA SER A 479 21.05 2.76 40.16
C SER A 479 21.52 4.21 39.91
N LYS A 480 21.24 4.80 38.75
CA LYS A 480 21.63 6.19 38.39
C LYS A 480 20.47 7.05 37.86
N MET A 481 19.22 6.63 38.05
CA MET A 481 18.05 7.36 37.57
C MET A 481 17.82 8.66 38.36
N SER A 482 17.65 9.76 37.63
CA SER A 482 17.25 11.07 38.16
C SER A 482 15.75 11.10 38.53
N GLN A 483 15.29 12.16 39.20
CA GLN A 483 13.87 12.33 39.53
C GLN A 483 12.98 12.46 38.28
N ASP A 484 13.54 13.02 37.20
CA ASP A 484 12.86 13.07 35.90
C ASP A 484 12.76 11.68 35.25
N ASP A 485 13.79 10.84 35.39
CA ASP A 485 13.77 9.44 34.91
C ASP A 485 12.75 8.58 35.69
N LEU A 486 12.51 8.88 36.98
CA LEU A 486 11.47 8.22 37.78
C LEU A 486 10.06 8.63 37.36
N LEU A 487 9.83 9.93 37.09
CA LEU A 487 8.55 10.41 36.54
C LEU A 487 8.28 9.79 35.15
N GLU A 488 9.34 9.55 34.38
CA GLU A 488 9.29 8.82 33.12
C GLU A 488 8.85 7.37 33.30
N VAL A 489 9.48 6.60 34.20
CA VAL A 489 9.09 5.20 34.45
C VAL A 489 7.63 5.14 34.89
N LYS A 490 7.18 6.10 35.68
CA LYS A 490 5.78 6.23 36.11
C LYS A 490 4.82 6.53 34.96
N ALA A 491 5.18 7.44 34.05
CA ALA A 491 4.38 7.74 32.86
C ALA A 491 4.26 6.52 31.93
N ALA A 492 5.39 5.85 31.65
CA ALA A 492 5.42 4.62 30.86
C ALA A 492 4.63 3.49 31.52
N ALA A 493 4.77 3.29 32.84
CA ALA A 493 4.01 2.30 33.59
C ALA A 493 2.50 2.59 33.57
N LYS A 494 2.10 3.87 33.65
CA LYS A 494 0.70 4.29 33.55
C LYS A 494 0.12 3.98 32.18
N GLU A 495 0.84 4.30 31.11
CA GLU A 495 0.44 3.96 29.74
C GLU A 495 0.29 2.45 29.57
N PHE A 496 1.27 1.69 30.06
CA PHE A 496 1.28 0.23 30.00
C PHE A 496 0.12 -0.39 30.78
N TRP A 497 -0.18 0.14 31.97
CA TRP A 497 -1.31 -0.23 32.80
C TRP A 497 -2.66 0.06 32.13
N LEU A 498 -2.82 1.24 31.51
CA LEU A 498 -4.04 1.61 30.77
C LEU A 498 -4.30 0.64 29.61
N ASN A 499 -3.25 0.31 28.85
CA ASN A 499 -3.33 -0.63 27.73
C ASN A 499 -3.68 -2.04 28.20
N ALA A 500 -2.97 -2.55 29.21
CA ALA A 500 -3.22 -3.87 29.76
C ALA A 500 -4.62 -4.01 30.39
N ARG A 501 -5.10 -2.96 31.07
CA ARG A 501 -6.48 -2.88 31.58
C ARG A 501 -7.49 -2.91 30.44
N GLY A 502 -7.23 -2.17 29.35
CA GLY A 502 -8.04 -2.19 28.14
C GLY A 502 -8.13 -3.59 27.53
N ILE A 503 -6.99 -4.27 27.37
CA ILE A 503 -6.92 -5.66 26.88
C ILE A 503 -7.71 -6.61 27.77
N ALA A 504 -7.51 -6.55 29.09
CA ALA A 504 -8.22 -7.42 30.02
C ALA A 504 -9.74 -7.19 29.98
N ARG A 505 -10.18 -5.93 29.93
CA ARG A 505 -11.61 -5.58 29.77
C ARG A 505 -12.18 -6.16 28.48
N ARG A 506 -11.46 -6.05 27.36
CA ARG A 506 -11.87 -6.60 26.05
C ARG A 506 -11.98 -8.13 26.07
N ASN A 507 -11.06 -8.78 26.76
CA ASN A 507 -11.06 -10.24 26.89
C ASN A 507 -12.00 -10.75 27.99
N THR A 508 -12.79 -9.87 28.62
CA THR A 508 -13.68 -10.18 29.75
C THR A 508 -12.93 -10.84 30.93
N GLN A 509 -11.67 -10.47 31.11
CA GLN A 509 -10.80 -10.96 32.17
C GLN A 509 -10.75 -9.97 33.33
N PRO A 510 -10.77 -10.44 34.59
CA PRO A 510 -10.56 -9.57 35.75
C PRO A 510 -9.13 -9.00 35.72
N PHE A 511 -8.98 -7.71 36.04
CA PHE A 511 -7.70 -7.01 36.03
C PHE A 511 -7.38 -6.42 37.40
N SER A 512 -6.39 -6.99 38.09
CA SER A 512 -6.00 -6.62 39.46
C SER A 512 -4.63 -5.95 39.58
N LYS A 513 -3.87 -5.82 38.47
CA LYS A 513 -2.54 -5.21 38.47
C LYS A 513 -2.63 -3.70 38.70
N THR A 514 -1.65 -3.14 39.41
CA THR A 514 -1.53 -1.71 39.71
C THR A 514 -0.45 -1.05 38.85
N VAL A 515 -0.44 0.28 38.76
CA VAL A 515 0.64 1.02 38.05
C VAL A 515 2.02 0.68 38.64
N ALA A 516 2.12 0.51 39.96
CA ALA A 516 3.37 0.14 40.64
C ALA A 516 3.91 -1.24 40.20
N ASP A 517 3.04 -2.20 39.87
CA ASP A 517 3.45 -3.50 39.36
C ASP A 517 4.14 -3.37 37.99
N PHE A 518 3.64 -2.47 37.13
CA PHE A 518 4.23 -2.18 35.83
C PHE A 518 5.54 -1.37 35.95
N GLU A 519 5.63 -0.43 36.90
CA GLU A 519 6.89 0.27 37.21
C GLU A 519 7.98 -0.75 37.58
N LYS A 520 7.67 -1.69 38.48
CA LYS A 520 8.61 -2.75 38.89
C LYS A 520 9.01 -3.67 37.74
N GLN A 521 8.14 -3.91 36.77
CA GLN A 521 8.47 -4.69 35.57
C GLN A 521 9.41 -3.93 34.62
N LEU A 522 9.16 -2.64 34.37
CA LEU A 522 9.99 -1.83 33.48
C LEU A 522 11.43 -1.74 34.00
N LEU A 523 11.61 -1.66 35.32
CA LEU A 523 12.92 -1.64 35.99
C LEU A 523 13.69 -2.98 35.92
N LYS A 524 13.04 -4.08 35.52
CA LYS A 524 13.65 -5.43 35.43
C LYS A 524 14.12 -5.81 34.02
N THR A 525 13.99 -4.94 33.03
CA THR A 525 14.21 -5.31 31.62
C THR A 525 15.71 -5.59 31.33
N LYS A 526 16.00 -6.72 30.68
CA LYS A 526 17.36 -7.22 30.36
C LYS A 526 18.10 -6.43 29.26
N ASP A 527 19.42 -6.62 29.29
CA ASP A 527 20.51 -6.00 28.52
C ASP A 527 20.62 -6.43 27.04
N THR A 528 19.65 -6.13 26.18
CA THR A 528 19.81 -6.22 24.71
C THR A 528 19.40 -4.94 23.99
N GLY A 529 20.06 -4.63 22.86
CA GLY A 529 19.77 -3.48 22.01
C GLY A 529 18.36 -3.50 21.43
N GLN A 530 17.78 -2.34 21.12
CA GLN A 530 16.35 -2.24 20.78
C GLN A 530 15.97 -3.05 19.52
N LEU A 531 16.75 -2.97 18.44
CA LEU A 531 16.44 -3.70 17.19
C LEU A 531 16.36 -5.22 17.41
N GLN A 532 17.28 -5.76 18.20
CA GLN A 532 17.32 -7.17 18.56
C GLN A 532 16.10 -7.56 19.42
N ARG A 533 15.72 -6.73 20.40
CA ARG A 533 14.54 -6.99 21.24
C ARG A 533 13.25 -7.02 20.45
N ASP A 534 13.09 -6.09 19.51
CA ASP A 534 11.84 -5.96 18.76
C ASP A 534 11.74 -7.10 17.74
N LEU A 535 12.87 -7.47 17.13
CA LEU A 535 12.97 -8.69 16.33
C LEU A 535 12.63 -9.93 17.15
N GLU A 536 13.21 -10.12 18.33
CA GLU A 536 12.94 -11.27 19.20
C GLU A 536 11.47 -11.36 19.58
N ARG A 537 10.84 -10.22 19.92
CA ARG A 537 9.40 -10.16 20.26
C ARG A 537 8.50 -10.50 19.09
N LEU A 538 8.86 -10.08 17.88
CA LEU A 538 8.07 -10.33 16.67
C LEU A 538 8.39 -11.69 16.03
N SER A 539 9.58 -12.22 16.29
CA SER A 539 10.04 -13.48 15.72
C SER A 539 9.31 -14.67 16.31
N ARG A 540 9.01 -15.63 15.44
CA ARG A 540 8.52 -16.93 15.85
C ARG A 540 9.68 -17.73 16.44
N ASN A 541 9.50 -18.25 17.65
CA ASN A 541 10.37 -19.31 18.16
C ASN A 541 10.13 -20.59 17.35
N ALA A 542 11.19 -21.26 16.87
CA ALA A 542 11.08 -22.46 16.04
C ALA A 542 10.07 -23.48 16.62
N GLY A 543 9.14 -23.96 15.79
CA GLY A 543 8.10 -24.92 16.18
C GLY A 543 6.86 -24.37 16.90
N LYS A 544 6.84 -23.10 17.37
CA LYS A 544 5.67 -22.51 18.07
C LYS A 544 4.62 -21.94 17.10
N PRO A 545 3.37 -21.63 17.46
CA PRO A 545 2.46 -20.87 16.58
C PRO A 545 3.04 -19.50 16.18
N LEU A 546 2.44 -18.86 15.17
CA LEU A 546 2.81 -17.48 14.80
C LEU A 546 2.66 -16.56 16.02
N THR A 547 3.58 -15.62 16.16
CA THR A 547 3.47 -14.58 17.18
C THR A 547 2.21 -13.76 16.91
N LYS A 548 1.45 -13.48 17.97
CA LYS A 548 0.28 -12.61 17.92
C LYS A 548 0.59 -11.29 18.61
N ILE A 549 0.15 -10.20 18.01
CA ILE A 549 0.26 -8.85 18.55
C ILE A 549 -1.10 -8.16 18.43
N TYR A 550 -1.32 -7.11 19.19
CA TYR A 550 -2.47 -6.23 18.98
C TYR A 550 -2.10 -5.14 17.96
N ILE A 551 -2.91 -5.02 16.92
CA ILE A 551 -2.94 -3.87 16.00
C ILE A 551 -4.22 -3.12 16.28
N GLY A 552 -4.10 -1.95 16.91
CA GLY A 552 -5.23 -1.24 17.50
C GLY A 552 -5.89 -2.10 18.58
N GLU A 553 -7.08 -2.62 18.28
CA GLU A 553 -7.84 -3.47 19.20
C GLU A 553 -7.86 -4.94 18.79
N VAL A 554 -7.25 -5.28 17.65
CA VAL A 554 -7.38 -6.58 17.00
C VAL A 554 -6.15 -7.43 17.29
N GLU A 555 -6.37 -8.63 17.81
CA GLU A 555 -5.30 -9.62 17.91
C GLU A 555 -4.97 -10.14 16.50
N THR A 556 -3.77 -9.85 16.01
CA THR A 556 -3.32 -10.17 14.66
C THR A 556 -2.12 -11.09 14.69
N ALA A 557 -2.18 -12.19 13.94
CA ALA A 557 -1.02 -13.04 13.72
C ALA A 557 -0.01 -12.33 12.80
N VAL A 558 1.25 -12.28 13.22
CA VAL A 558 2.32 -11.64 12.45
C VAL A 558 3.36 -12.63 11.98
N ARG A 559 3.94 -12.32 10.82
CA ARG A 559 5.11 -13.01 10.28
C ARG A 559 6.19 -11.99 9.98
N ILE A 560 7.37 -12.25 10.52
CA ILE A 560 8.59 -11.48 10.27
C ILE A 560 9.67 -12.42 9.73
N SER A 561 10.53 -11.91 8.86
CA SER A 561 11.69 -12.64 8.35
C SER A 561 12.94 -11.87 8.74
N PRO A 562 13.70 -12.32 9.77
CA PRO A 562 14.88 -11.60 10.25
C PRO A 562 15.87 -11.20 9.15
N SER A 563 16.05 -12.06 8.14
CA SER A 563 16.96 -11.83 7.02
C SER A 563 16.39 -10.93 5.93
N ASN A 564 15.07 -10.73 5.86
CA ASN A 564 14.41 -9.96 4.81
C ASN A 564 13.74 -8.67 5.30
N THR A 565 13.48 -8.56 6.60
CA THR A 565 12.90 -7.36 7.20
C THR A 565 13.93 -6.23 7.22
N LYS A 566 13.52 -5.07 6.73
CA LYS A 566 14.33 -3.85 6.72
C LYS A 566 14.06 -3.03 7.99
N PHE A 567 15.08 -2.36 8.51
CA PHE A 567 14.97 -1.45 9.64
C PHE A 567 15.21 -0.02 9.16
N PHE A 568 14.27 0.86 9.47
CA PHE A 568 14.38 2.29 9.21
C PHE A 568 14.61 3.02 10.51
N GLY A 569 15.77 3.67 10.63
CA GLY A 569 15.97 4.68 11.65
C GLY A 569 15.34 5.99 11.18
N ILE A 570 14.31 6.45 11.87
CA ILE A 570 13.67 7.75 11.63
C ILE A 570 14.43 8.82 12.40
N PHE A 571 14.87 9.88 11.72
CA PHE A 571 15.66 10.97 12.30
C PHE A 571 15.10 12.34 11.92
N PRO A 572 15.32 13.39 12.72
CA PRO A 572 15.18 14.76 12.23
C PRO A 572 16.30 15.11 11.25
N LYS A 573 16.05 16.08 10.39
CA LYS A 573 17.05 16.61 9.46
C LYS A 573 18.25 17.20 10.20
N GLY A 574 19.44 17.00 9.65
CA GLY A 574 20.71 17.51 10.18
C GLY A 574 21.40 16.61 11.21
N ILE A 575 20.92 15.37 11.39
CA ILE A 575 21.67 14.33 12.11
C ILE A 575 22.59 13.58 11.15
N ARG A 576 23.85 13.40 11.53
CA ARG A 576 24.78 12.51 10.83
C ARG A 576 24.44 11.07 11.22
N THR A 577 23.92 10.28 10.29
CA THR A 577 23.42 8.92 10.51
C THR A 577 24.42 7.83 10.11
N GLY A 578 25.51 8.18 9.43
CA GLY A 578 26.47 7.20 8.89
C GLY A 578 27.07 6.23 9.91
N LEU A 579 27.33 6.67 11.15
CA LEU A 579 27.83 5.77 12.20
C LEU A 579 26.78 4.72 12.61
N VAL A 580 25.52 5.12 12.71
CA VAL A 580 24.41 4.23 13.10
C VAL A 580 24.16 3.20 12.01
N ASP A 581 24.25 3.63 10.75
CA ASP A 581 24.14 2.74 9.59
C ASP A 581 25.25 1.68 9.57
N ILE A 582 26.51 2.09 9.83
CA ILE A 582 27.64 1.16 9.94
C ILE A 582 27.45 0.17 11.09
N GLU A 583 27.08 0.64 12.28
CA GLU A 583 26.88 -0.21 13.46
C GLU A 583 25.75 -1.22 13.26
N ALA A 584 24.60 -0.78 12.71
CA ALA A 584 23.46 -1.65 12.46
C ALA A 584 23.75 -2.71 11.39
N LYS A 585 24.45 -2.33 10.31
CA LYS A 585 24.89 -3.27 9.27
C LYS A 585 25.94 -4.25 9.79
N ALA A 586 26.86 -3.80 10.65
CA ALA A 586 27.83 -4.68 11.30
C ALA A 586 27.15 -5.71 12.23
N ALA A 587 26.01 -5.35 12.82
CA ALA A 587 25.16 -6.27 13.58
C ALA A 587 24.28 -7.19 12.69
N GLY A 588 24.40 -7.12 11.36
CA GLY A 588 23.68 -7.97 10.41
C GLY A 588 22.30 -7.48 10.00
N PHE A 589 21.90 -6.27 10.41
CA PHE A 589 20.60 -5.71 10.05
C PHE A 589 20.61 -5.02 8.68
N LYS A 590 19.52 -5.17 7.92
CA LYS A 590 19.24 -4.35 6.73
C LYS A 590 18.74 -2.98 7.18
N PHE A 591 19.66 -2.07 7.47
CA PHE A 591 19.34 -0.75 8.03
C PHE A 591 19.43 0.37 7.00
N GLU A 592 18.51 1.33 7.10
CA GLU A 592 18.56 2.60 6.38
C GLU A 592 18.10 3.76 7.27
N ALA A 593 18.71 4.93 7.09
CA ALA A 593 18.28 6.15 7.75
C ALA A 593 17.27 6.89 6.87
N PHE A 594 16.20 7.38 7.50
CA PHE A 594 15.13 8.13 6.84
C PHE A 594 14.84 9.39 7.66
N ALA A 595 14.84 10.56 7.03
CA ALA A 595 14.62 11.81 7.73
C ALA A 595 13.18 12.31 7.57
N VAL A 596 12.62 12.88 8.64
CA VAL A 596 11.39 13.67 8.55
C VAL A 596 11.72 15.12 8.20
N PRO A 597 10.78 15.88 7.59
CA PRO A 597 10.97 17.28 7.20
C PRO A 597 10.92 18.25 8.39
N MET A 598 11.66 17.95 9.46
CA MET A 598 11.86 18.82 10.62
C MET A 598 13.33 18.81 11.03
N HIS A 599 13.94 19.98 11.15
CA HIS A 599 15.35 20.08 11.54
C HIS A 599 15.52 19.83 13.05
N ARG A 600 16.63 19.19 13.46
CA ARG A 600 16.87 18.83 14.87
C ARG A 600 16.73 20.01 15.86
N LYS A 601 17.09 21.23 15.43
CA LYS A 601 16.99 22.44 16.26
C LYS A 601 15.54 22.86 16.48
N GLU A 602 14.72 22.72 15.45
CA GLU A 602 13.29 23.01 15.51
C GLU A 602 12.56 21.98 16.36
N LEU A 603 12.89 20.68 16.19
CA LEU A 603 12.38 19.60 17.03
C LEU A 603 12.66 19.84 18.53
N GLU A 604 13.89 20.27 18.85
CA GLU A 604 14.29 20.63 20.22
C GLU A 604 13.49 21.84 20.75
N ALA A 605 13.29 22.88 19.93
CA ALA A 605 12.54 24.07 20.31
C ALA A 605 11.07 23.75 20.60
N VAL A 606 10.41 23.02 19.70
CA VAL A 606 9.02 22.57 19.91
C VAL A 606 8.92 21.72 21.17
N ALA A 607 9.83 20.75 21.36
CA ALA A 607 9.77 19.88 22.52
C ALA A 607 9.89 20.66 23.84
N LYS A 608 10.77 21.67 23.91
CA LYS A 608 10.90 22.54 25.09
C LYS A 608 9.63 23.34 25.39
N GLU A 609 8.93 23.81 24.35
CA GLU A 609 7.65 24.50 24.51
C GLU A 609 6.56 23.56 25.05
N LEU A 610 6.62 22.26 24.73
CA LEU A 610 5.66 21.27 25.20
C LEU A 610 5.88 20.78 26.64
N VAL A 611 7.12 20.83 27.16
CA VAL A 611 7.46 20.38 28.52
C VAL A 611 6.51 20.91 29.61
N PRO A 612 6.24 22.23 29.73
CA PRO A 612 5.36 22.74 30.79
C PRO A 612 3.92 22.20 30.68
N HIS A 613 3.40 22.05 29.47
CA HIS A 613 2.07 21.50 29.22
C HIS A 613 2.01 19.99 29.55
N ALA A 614 3.04 19.25 29.18
CA ALA A 614 3.16 17.82 29.49
C ALA A 614 3.25 17.60 31.01
N LYS A 615 4.00 18.45 31.74
CA LYS A 615 4.06 18.43 33.20
C LYS A 615 2.66 18.61 33.82
N GLN A 616 1.92 19.62 33.38
CA GLN A 616 0.56 19.89 33.87
C GLN A 616 -0.38 18.70 33.62
N MET A 617 -0.31 18.09 32.43
CA MET A 617 -1.14 16.95 32.05
C MET A 617 -0.91 15.73 32.96
N VAL A 618 0.36 15.44 33.28
CA VAL A 618 0.70 14.33 34.18
C VAL A 618 0.26 14.63 35.61
N THR A 619 0.35 15.88 36.08
CA THR A 619 0.00 16.28 37.45
C THR A 619 -1.50 16.42 37.73
N LYS A 620 -2.32 16.76 36.71
CA LYS A 620 -3.78 16.95 36.86
C LYS A 620 -4.57 15.65 36.74
N ALA A 621 -3.94 14.56 36.32
CA ALA A 621 -4.63 13.29 36.14
C ALA A 621 -4.88 12.62 37.50
N PRO A 622 -6.12 12.18 37.81
CA PRO A 622 -6.45 11.50 39.06
C PRO A 622 -5.65 10.21 39.26
#